data_AF-K1TXH4-F1
#
_entry.id   AF-K1TXH4-F1
#
_cell.length_a   1.000
_cell.length_b   1.000
_cell.length_c   1.000
_cell.angle_alpha   90.00
_cell.angle_beta   90.00
_cell.angle_gamma   90.00
#
_symmetry.space_group_name_H-M   'P 1'
#
loop_
_entity.id
_entity.type
_entity.pdbx_description
1 polymer ?
#
loop_
_entity_poly.entity_id
_entity_poly.type
_entity_poly.pdbx_seq_one_letter_code
_entity_poly.pdbx_strand_id
1 'polypeptide(L)'
;MTEINRLCLGCMNEKESDGPCEKCGYSNDAPYLPSYLAPGTILNDRYIVGKLLSYNGEGATYIGFDKVTGAKVTVREYMPDTLCSRKKGDPQIVVDANRLPLL
;
A
#
# COMPACT_ATOMS: atom_id res chain seq x y z
N MET A 1 19.41 5.15 10.32
CA MET A 1 18.52 4.00 10.54
C MET A 1 17.12 4.48 10.21
N THR A 2 16.58 4.14 9.04
CA THR A 2 15.27 4.64 8.58
C THR A 2 14.16 4.02 9.43
N GLU A 3 13.25 4.85 9.96
CA GLU A 3 12.15 4.48 10.86
C GLU A 3 11.26 3.32 10.35
N ILE A 4 11.29 3.04 9.04
CA ILE A 4 10.53 1.97 8.38
C ILE A 4 10.90 0.58 8.92
N ASN A 5 12.16 0.33 9.30
CA ASN A 5 12.60 -1.01 9.70
C ASN A 5 11.96 -1.48 11.02
N ARG A 6 11.48 -0.55 11.87
CA ARG A 6 10.77 -0.89 13.10
C ARG A 6 9.25 -0.75 12.99
N LEU A 7 8.70 -0.46 11.81
CA LEU A 7 7.27 -0.33 11.62
C LEU A 7 6.70 -1.60 10.98
N CYS A 8 5.70 -2.21 11.61
CA CYS A 8 4.98 -3.33 11.00
C CYS A 8 4.02 -2.83 9.92
N LEU A 9 4.25 -3.21 8.65
CA LEU A 9 3.38 -2.84 7.52
C LEU A 9 2.00 -3.51 7.55
N GLY A 10 1.77 -4.47 8.46
CA GLY A 10 0.48 -5.14 8.64
C GLY A 10 -0.47 -4.44 9.60
N CYS A 11 0.06 -3.77 10.63
CA CYS A 11 -0.75 -3.15 11.69
C CYS A 11 -0.28 -1.75 12.10
N MET A 12 0.78 -1.22 11.50
CA MET A 12 1.42 0.08 11.76
C MET A 12 1.80 0.33 13.21
N ASN A 13 2.08 -0.74 13.95
CA ASN A 13 2.71 -0.65 15.26
C ASN A 13 4.22 -0.84 15.13
N GLU A 14 4.96 -0.33 16.12
CA GLU A 14 6.36 -0.67 16.30
C GLU A 14 6.57 -2.18 16.45
N LYS A 15 7.71 -2.63 15.95
CA LYS A 15 8.16 -4.01 15.84
C LYS A 15 9.64 -4.06 16.19
N GLU A 16 9.99 -5.00 17.07
CA GLU A 16 11.35 -5.15 17.61
C GLU A 16 12.22 -6.14 16.83
N SER A 17 11.61 -6.99 16.00
CA SER A 17 12.29 -8.08 15.30
C SER A 17 12.02 -8.07 13.79
N ASP A 18 12.88 -8.70 13.00
CA ASP A 18 12.71 -8.82 11.54
C ASP A 18 11.70 -9.91 11.14
N GLY A 19 11.34 -10.84 12.04
CA GLY A 19 10.40 -11.94 11.78
C GLY A 19 8.92 -11.54 11.65
N PRO A 20 7.96 -12.47 11.67
CA PRO A 20 6.53 -12.11 11.68
C PRO A 20 6.17 -11.20 12.86
N CYS A 21 5.30 -10.22 12.65
CA CYS A 21 4.90 -9.28 13.70
C CYS A 21 4.19 -9.99 14.86
N GLU A 22 4.69 -9.80 16.08
CA GLU A 22 4.12 -10.39 17.32
C GLU A 22 2.67 -9.96 17.61
N LYS A 23 2.25 -8.79 17.10
CA LYS A 23 0.91 -8.23 17.34
C LYS A 23 -0.14 -8.68 16.32
N CYS A 24 0.26 -8.95 15.07
CA CYS A 24 -0.70 -9.21 13.99
C CYS A 24 -0.32 -10.35 13.03
N GLY A 25 0.83 -10.98 13.22
CA GLY A 25 1.34 -12.07 12.40
C GLY A 25 1.86 -11.68 11.02
N TYR A 26 1.81 -10.41 10.63
CA TYR A 26 2.25 -9.97 9.30
C TYR A 26 3.77 -10.18 9.12
N SER A 27 4.14 -10.83 8.02
CA SER A 27 5.53 -10.97 7.56
C SER A 27 5.79 -10.07 6.36
N ASN A 28 6.99 -9.50 6.26
CA ASN A 28 7.42 -8.70 5.11
C ASN A 28 7.54 -9.53 3.82
N ASP A 29 7.64 -10.86 3.94
CA ASP A 29 7.66 -11.79 2.82
C ASP A 29 6.24 -12.14 2.30
N ALA A 30 5.19 -11.62 2.94
CA ALA A 30 3.82 -11.90 2.54
C ALA A 30 3.56 -11.40 1.10
N PRO A 31 2.92 -12.22 0.24
CA PRO A 31 2.59 -11.80 -1.11
C PRO A 31 1.59 -10.63 -1.10
N TYR A 32 1.74 -9.74 -2.08
CA TYR A 32 0.77 -8.69 -2.38
C TYR A 32 0.30 -8.81 -3.83
N LEU A 33 -0.90 -8.29 -4.09
CA LEU A 33 -1.51 -8.32 -5.41
C LEU A 33 -0.77 -7.39 -6.37
N PRO A 34 -0.34 -7.87 -7.56
CA PRO A 34 0.46 -7.10 -8.51
C PRO A 34 -0.11 -5.75 -8.95
N SER A 35 -1.44 -5.64 -9.01
CA SER A 35 -2.15 -4.45 -9.48
C SER A 35 -2.17 -3.30 -8.46
N TYR A 36 -1.74 -3.55 -7.23
CA TYR A 36 -1.86 -2.63 -6.11
C TYR A 36 -0.49 -2.21 -5.57
N LEU A 37 -0.47 -1.15 -4.77
CA LEU A 37 0.75 -0.62 -4.17
C LEU A 37 1.42 -1.67 -3.28
N ALA A 38 2.74 -1.78 -3.42
CA ALA A 38 3.52 -2.66 -2.57
C ALA A 38 3.53 -2.11 -1.13
N PRO A 39 3.39 -2.97 -0.10
CA PRO A 39 3.65 -2.57 1.27
C PRO A 39 5.06 -1.96 1.39
N GLY A 40 5.17 -0.86 2.13
CA GLY A 40 6.38 -0.05 2.26
C GLY A 40 6.51 1.10 1.25
N THR A 41 5.62 1.20 0.26
CA THR A 41 5.59 2.34 -0.67
C THR A 41 5.44 3.65 0.09
N ILE A 42 6.28 4.63 -0.21
CA ILE A 42 6.22 5.96 0.40
C ILE A 42 5.51 6.91 -0.57
N LEU A 43 4.43 7.54 -0.11
CA LEU A 43 3.66 8.52 -0.87
C LEU A 43 3.95 9.93 -0.37
N ASN A 44 4.35 10.81 -1.28
CA ASN A 44 4.65 12.22 -1.03
C ASN A 44 5.58 12.43 0.17
N ASP A 45 6.57 11.55 0.33
CA ASP A 45 7.52 11.53 1.45
C ASP A 45 6.89 11.58 2.86
N ARG A 46 5.60 11.26 2.99
CA ARG A 46 4.83 11.40 4.23
C ARG A 46 4.16 10.11 4.65
N TYR A 47 3.46 9.45 3.74
CA TYR A 47 2.66 8.28 4.08
C TYR A 47 3.39 7.00 3.71
N ILE A 48 3.50 6.06 4.64
CA ILE A 48 3.98 4.71 4.37
C ILE A 48 2.75 3.83 4.16
N VAL A 49 2.65 3.20 3.00
CA VAL A 49 1.58 2.25 2.66
C VAL A 49 1.88 0.90 3.29
N GLY A 50 0.88 0.26 3.88
CA GLY A 50 0.96 -1.10 4.40
C GLY A 50 0.22 -2.11 3.57
N LYS A 51 -0.20 -3.20 4.23
CA LYS A 51 -0.99 -4.24 3.58
C LYS A 51 -2.33 -3.69 3.07
N LEU A 52 -2.80 -4.30 1.99
CA LEU A 52 -4.15 -4.08 1.49
C LEU A 52 -5.19 -4.57 2.51
N LEU A 53 -6.19 -3.74 2.81
CA LEU A 53 -7.31 -4.07 3.68
C LEU A 53 -8.51 -4.55 2.89
N SER A 54 -8.83 -3.84 1.81
CA SER A 54 -9.93 -4.17 0.91
C SER A 54 -9.69 -3.57 -0.47
N TYR A 55 -10.36 -4.13 -1.47
CA TYR A 55 -10.39 -3.57 -2.81
C TYR A 55 -11.71 -3.91 -3.48
N ASN A 56 -12.06 -3.14 -4.50
CA ASN A 56 -13.14 -3.42 -5.43
C ASN A 56 -12.71 -2.98 -6.84
N GLY A 57 -13.60 -3.05 -7.83
CA GLY A 57 -13.27 -2.65 -9.21
C GLY A 57 -13.05 -1.14 -9.40
N GLU A 58 -13.21 -0.31 -8.36
CA GLU A 58 -12.97 1.14 -8.40
C GLU A 58 -11.64 1.52 -7.75
N GLY A 59 -11.20 0.78 -6.73
CA GLY A 59 -9.97 1.09 -6.06
C GLY A 59 -9.63 0.20 -4.87
N ALA A 60 -8.59 0.61 -4.17
CA ALA A 60 -7.95 -0.16 -3.12
C ALA A 60 -7.79 0.66 -1.84
N THR A 61 -8.01 0.01 -0.71
CA THR A 61 -7.87 0.60 0.62
C THR A 61 -6.74 -0.11 1.36
N TYR A 62 -5.76 0.64 1.82
CA TYR A 62 -4.59 0.16 2.55
C TYR A 62 -4.60 0.71 3.97
N ILE A 63 -4.02 -0.05 4.91
CA ILE A 63 -3.55 0.54 6.15
C ILE A 63 -2.31 1.38 5.82
N GLY A 64 -2.13 2.52 6.49
CA GLY A 64 -0.97 3.38 6.30
C GLY A 64 -0.48 4.01 7.59
N PHE A 65 0.69 4.64 7.51
CA PHE A 65 1.28 5.40 8.62
C PHE A 65 1.66 6.80 8.12
N ASP A 66 1.21 7.83 8.83
CA ASP A 66 1.57 9.21 8.57
C ASP A 66 2.80 9.58 9.40
N LYS A 67 3.95 9.74 8.75
CA LYS A 67 5.22 10.10 9.42
C LYS A 67 5.20 11.46 10.10
N VAL A 68 4.32 12.37 9.68
CA VAL A 68 4.25 13.73 10.27
C VAL A 68 3.51 13.71 11.59
N THR A 69 2.42 12.93 11.67
CA THR A 69 1.59 12.85 12.88
C THR A 69 1.95 11.65 13.76
N GLY A 70 2.76 10.71 13.26
CA GLY A 70 3.09 9.47 13.96
C GLY A 70 1.90 8.53 14.11
N ALA A 71 0.88 8.67 13.26
CA ALA A 71 -0.40 8.01 13.43
C ALA A 71 -0.71 6.99 12.33
N LYS A 72 -1.44 5.96 12.71
CA LYS A 72 -2.07 5.02 11.78
C LYS A 72 -3.20 5.72 11.04
N VAL A 73 -3.23 5.53 9.72
CA VAL A 73 -4.22 6.09 8.81
C VAL A 73 -4.73 5.02 7.85
N THR A 74 -5.76 5.38 7.08
CA THR A 74 -6.24 4.61 5.94
C THR A 74 -5.91 5.36 4.66
N VAL A 75 -5.30 4.70 3.69
CA VAL A 75 -5.02 5.26 2.35
C VAL A 75 -5.98 4.63 1.36
N ARG A 76 -6.75 5.46 0.64
CA ARG A 76 -7.62 5.02 -0.45
C ARG A 76 -6.99 5.44 -1.77
N GLU A 77 -6.69 4.45 -2.60
CA GLU A 77 -6.23 4.66 -3.96
C GLU A 77 -7.42 4.50 -4.91
N TYR A 78 -7.56 5.44 -5.84
CA TYR A 78 -8.42 5.28 -6.99
C TYR A 78 -7.67 4.47 -8.05
N MET A 79 -8.07 3.21 -8.23
CA MET A 79 -7.43 2.23 -9.12
C MET A 79 -8.52 1.39 -9.79
N PRO A 80 -9.29 1.98 -10.73
CA PRO A 80 -10.35 1.26 -11.42
C PRO A 80 -9.75 0.16 -12.32
N ASP A 81 -10.09 -1.10 -12.06
CA ASP A 81 -9.52 -2.26 -12.76
C ASP A 81 -9.90 -2.32 -14.25
N THR A 82 -10.98 -1.63 -14.60
CA THR A 82 -11.43 -1.47 -15.98
C THR A 82 -10.65 -0.41 -16.75
N LEU A 83 -10.03 0.58 -16.10
CA LEU A 83 -9.34 1.67 -16.80
C LEU A 83 -7.84 1.67 -16.59
N CYS A 84 -7.35 1.02 -15.53
CA CYS A 84 -5.98 1.12 -15.09
C CYS A 84 -5.32 -0.24 -14.95
N SER A 85 -4.05 -0.32 -15.32
CA SER A 85 -3.19 -1.46 -15.05
C SER A 85 -1.88 -1.00 -14.40
N ARG A 86 -1.27 -1.89 -13.61
CA ARG A 86 -0.01 -1.63 -12.91
C ARG A 86 0.92 -2.83 -13.08
N LYS A 87 2.20 -2.55 -13.36
CA LYS A 87 3.25 -3.57 -13.29
C LYS A 87 3.62 -3.80 -11.84
N LYS A 88 3.74 -5.06 -11.40
CA LYS A 88 4.09 -5.41 -10.02
C LYS A 88 5.32 -4.62 -9.54
N GLY A 89 5.17 -3.91 -8.42
CA GLY A 89 6.24 -3.16 -7.77
C GLY A 89 6.55 -1.80 -8.42
N ASP A 90 5.87 -1.43 -9.51
CA ASP A 90 6.00 -0.12 -10.14
C ASP A 90 4.96 0.84 -9.57
N PRO A 91 5.34 2.04 -9.07
CA PRO A 91 4.39 3.05 -8.63
C PRO A 91 3.57 3.64 -9.78
N GLN A 92 4.02 3.55 -11.04
CA GLN A 92 3.33 4.10 -12.21
C GLN A 92 2.08 3.29 -12.58
N ILE A 93 1.03 4.02 -12.94
CA ILE A 93 -0.24 3.46 -13.44
C ILE A 93 -0.31 3.70 -14.95
N VAL A 94 -0.70 2.66 -15.69
CA VAL A 94 -0.98 2.75 -17.12
C VAL A 94 -2.49 2.80 -17.30
N VAL A 95 -2.99 3.86 -17.93
CA VAL A 95 -4.41 4.02 -18.27
C VAL A 95 -4.67 3.43 -19.66
N ASP A 96 -5.70 2.60 -19.77
CA ASP A 96 -6.19 2.12 -21.07
C ASP A 96 -7.04 3.22 -21.74
N ALA A 97 -6.40 3.95 -22.65
CA ALA A 97 -7.02 5.05 -23.37
C ALA A 97 -8.23 4.61 -24.22
N ASN A 98 -8.34 3.33 -24.60
CA ASN A 98 -9.47 2.81 -25.39
C ASN A 98 -10.75 2.64 -24.58
N ARG A 99 -10.65 2.73 -23.25
CA ARG A 99 -11.79 2.60 -22.33
C ARG A 99 -12.20 3.92 -21.71
N LEU A 100 -11.53 5.01 -22.08
CA LEU A 100 -12.00 6.35 -21.77
C LEU A 100 -13.30 6.59 -22.54
N PRO A 101 -14.32 7.22 -21.90
CA PRO A 101 -15.50 7.63 -22.64
C PRO A 101 -15.06 8.53 -23.79
N LEU A 102 -15.51 8.19 -25.00
CA LEU A 102 -15.32 9.03 -26.19
C LEU A 102 -15.93 10.40 -25.86
N LEU A 103 -15.07 11.40 -25.66
CA LEU A 103 -15.47 12.80 -25.69
C LEU A 103 -15.73 13.21 -27.14
#